data_AF-A0A1F4V1E6-F1
#
_entry.id   AF-A0A1F4V1E6-F1
#
_cell.length_a   1.000
_cell.length_b   1.000
_cell.length_c   1.000
_cell.angle_alpha   90.00
_cell.angle_beta   90.00
_cell.angle_gamma   90.00
#
_symmetry.space_group_name_H-M   'P 1'
#
loop_
_entity.id
_entity.type
_entity.pdbx_description
1 polymer ?
#
loop_
_entity_poly.entity_id
_entity_poly.type
_entity_poly.pdbx_seq_one_letter_code
_entity_poly.pdbx_strand_id
1 'polypeptide(L)'
;MKVFKQTYTKNVLFITASAVVLALFIVSFVTFTLYRPKSVVKLSNVQGYKSENTFSIPHPSGSKEISVDNTAYGRRVTFEASRTVTELNNYYKNIFDAKGWEVEYNEVASGTAITKYKNKGSFITVTISKQLDLNNTIVVLDETRAE
;
A
#
# COMPACT_ATOMS: atom_id res chain seq x y z
N MET A 1 -7.15 -65.36 29.18
CA MET A 1 -7.25 -64.02 29.81
C MET A 1 -6.13 -63.02 29.43
N LYS A 2 -5.07 -63.40 28.69
CA LYS A 2 -4.02 -62.46 28.24
C LYS A 2 -4.35 -61.69 26.96
N VAL A 3 -5.09 -62.30 26.03
CA VAL A 3 -5.43 -61.70 24.72
C VAL A 3 -6.34 -60.47 24.88
N PHE A 4 -7.36 -60.54 25.74
CA PHE A 4 -8.26 -59.41 26.02
C PHE A 4 -7.58 -58.20 26.66
N LYS A 5 -6.58 -58.41 27.53
CA LYS A 5 -5.81 -57.31 28.14
C LYS A 5 -4.95 -56.57 27.11
N GLN A 6 -4.43 -57.30 26.10
CA GLN A 6 -3.52 -56.75 25.10
C GLN A 6 -4.23 -55.94 24.00
N THR A 7 -5.46 -56.30 23.62
CA THR A 7 -6.29 -55.48 22.73
C THR A 7 -6.82 -54.24 23.42
N TYR A 8 -7.18 -54.34 24.72
CA TYR A 8 -7.65 -53.20 25.50
C TYR A 8 -6.57 -52.12 25.67
N THR A 9 -5.33 -52.49 26.00
CA THR A 9 -4.22 -51.53 26.12
C THR A 9 -3.84 -50.85 24.81
N LYS A 10 -3.92 -51.55 23.68
CA LYS A 10 -3.68 -50.94 22.35
C LYS A 10 -4.77 -49.94 21.98
N ASN A 11 -6.03 -50.25 22.29
CA ASN A 11 -7.15 -49.33 22.04
C ASN A 11 -7.09 -48.09 22.94
N VAL A 12 -6.74 -48.27 24.22
CA VAL A 12 -6.52 -47.14 25.14
C VAL A 12 -5.34 -46.27 24.69
N LEU A 13 -4.25 -46.87 24.21
CA LEU A 13 -3.11 -46.14 23.67
C LEU A 13 -3.45 -45.36 22.39
N PHE A 14 -4.27 -45.94 21.51
CA PHE A 14 -4.73 -45.25 20.31
C PHE A 14 -5.66 -44.07 20.65
N ILE A 15 -6.63 -44.29 21.54
CA ILE A 15 -7.57 -43.25 21.98
C ILE A 15 -6.84 -42.09 22.67
N THR A 16 -5.87 -42.41 23.54
CA THR A 16 -5.06 -41.39 24.22
C THR A 16 -4.16 -40.63 23.23
N ALA A 17 -3.54 -41.31 22.27
CA ALA A 17 -2.76 -40.65 21.21
C ALA A 17 -3.62 -39.71 20.35
N SER A 18 -4.82 -40.16 19.93
CA SER A 18 -5.75 -39.33 19.16
C SER A 18 -6.23 -38.11 19.96
N ALA A 19 -6.51 -38.26 21.26
CA ALA A 19 -6.89 -37.15 22.13
C ALA A 19 -5.77 -36.11 22.26
N VAL A 20 -4.51 -36.55 22.35
CA VAL A 20 -3.34 -35.64 22.38
C VAL A 20 -3.19 -34.87 21.09
N VAL A 21 -3.33 -35.52 19.93
CA VAL A 21 -3.27 -34.84 18.62
C VAL A 21 -4.38 -33.81 18.48
N LEU A 22 -5.60 -34.15 18.90
CA LEU A 22 -6.73 -33.24 18.85
C LEU A 22 -6.50 -32.01 19.76
N ALA A 23 -5.98 -32.22 20.96
CA ALA A 23 -5.65 -31.13 21.88
C ALA A 23 -4.58 -30.19 21.29
N LEU A 24 -3.52 -30.74 20.69
CA LEU A 24 -2.48 -29.95 20.02
C LEU A 24 -3.05 -29.12 18.86
N PHE A 25 -3.97 -29.71 18.08
CA PHE A 25 -4.63 -29.00 16.99
C PHE A 25 -5.46 -27.82 17.48
N ILE A 26 -6.25 -28.02 18.54
CA ILE A 26 -7.06 -26.95 19.16
C ILE A 26 -6.18 -25.82 19.68
N VAL A 27 -5.10 -26.15 20.40
CA VAL A 27 -4.16 -25.15 20.93
C VAL A 27 -3.50 -24.35 19.80
N SER A 28 -3.06 -25.03 18.73
CA SER A 28 -2.48 -24.37 17.56
C SER A 28 -3.48 -23.42 16.90
N PHE A 29 -4.72 -23.86 16.69
CA PHE A 29 -5.79 -23.06 16.10
C PHE A 29 -6.13 -21.82 16.93
N VAL A 30 -6.24 -21.97 18.26
CA VAL A 30 -6.49 -20.83 19.16
C VAL A 30 -5.31 -19.86 19.16
N THR A 31 -4.08 -20.38 19.19
CA THR A 31 -2.87 -19.54 19.15
C THR A 31 -2.81 -18.74 17.84
N PHE A 32 -3.15 -19.36 16.71
CA PHE A 32 -3.18 -18.71 15.40
C PHE A 32 -4.30 -17.66 15.29
N THR A 33 -5.51 -17.95 15.79
CA THR A 33 -6.63 -17.00 15.74
C THR A 33 -6.43 -15.81 16.68
N LEU A 34 -5.79 -16.00 17.82
CA LEU A 34 -5.42 -14.92 18.75
C LEU A 34 -4.11 -14.22 18.35
N TYR A 35 -3.34 -14.78 17.43
CA TYR A 35 -2.15 -14.15 16.91
C TYR A 35 -2.54 -12.91 16.12
N ARG A 36 -2.47 -11.76 16.79
CA ARG A 36 -2.43 -10.47 16.10
C ARG A 36 -1.01 -10.32 15.58
N PRO A 37 -0.76 -10.36 14.24
CA PRO A 37 0.55 -10.03 13.75
C PRO A 37 0.88 -8.63 14.29
N LYS A 38 1.97 -8.51 15.05
CA LYS A 38 2.55 -7.20 15.31
C LYS A 38 2.76 -6.62 13.93
N SER A 39 2.04 -5.54 13.62
CA SER A 39 2.34 -4.73 12.44
C SER A 39 3.85 -4.59 12.44
N VAL A 40 4.48 -5.09 11.37
CA VAL A 40 5.84 -4.66 11.05
C VAL A 40 5.70 -3.16 11.01
N VAL A 41 6.20 -2.49 12.04
CA VAL A 41 6.35 -1.05 12.03
C VAL A 41 7.07 -0.80 10.72
N LYS A 42 6.39 -0.18 9.76
CA LYS A 42 7.04 0.34 8.55
C LYS A 42 8.23 1.11 9.12
N LEU A 43 9.44 0.58 8.98
CA LEU A 43 10.64 1.26 9.40
C LEU A 43 10.64 2.55 8.59
N SER A 44 10.21 3.64 9.22
CA SER A 44 10.36 4.95 8.65
C SER A 44 11.87 5.18 8.59
N ASN A 45 12.32 5.51 7.38
CA ASN A 45 13.69 5.92 7.08
C ASN A 45 14.76 4.84 7.30
N VAL A 46 15.06 4.12 6.22
CA VAL A 46 16.43 3.62 6.01
C VAL A 46 17.34 4.85 5.89
N GLN A 47 17.96 5.26 7.00
CA GLN A 47 19.09 6.18 6.99
C GLN A 47 20.19 5.57 6.11
N GLY A 48 20.45 6.14 4.94
CA GLY A 48 21.62 5.78 4.15
C GLY A 48 21.48 5.84 2.63
N TYR A 49 20.27 5.88 2.07
CA TYR A 49 20.15 6.10 0.62
C TYR A 49 20.21 7.60 0.35
N LYS A 50 21.34 8.05 -0.23
CA LYS A 50 21.46 9.39 -0.79
C LYS A 50 20.29 9.61 -1.75
N SER A 51 19.36 10.48 -1.38
CA SER A 51 18.32 10.97 -2.28
C SER A 51 18.99 11.88 -3.31
N GLU A 52 19.57 11.28 -4.34
CA GLU A 52 20.05 12.03 -5.50
C GLU A 52 18.83 12.54 -6.28
N ASN A 53 18.66 13.87 -6.24
CA ASN A 53 17.71 14.65 -7.04
C ASN A 53 16.35 13.98 -7.28
N THR A 54 15.54 13.94 -6.22
CA THR A 54 14.10 13.75 -6.38
C THR A 54 13.52 15.00 -7.03
N PHE A 55 12.87 14.86 -8.18
CA PHE A 55 12.04 15.94 -8.72
C PHE A 55 11.03 16.30 -7.61
N SER A 56 11.20 17.49 -7.02
CA SER A 56 10.27 18.00 -6.03
C SER A 56 9.01 18.43 -6.76
N ILE A 57 8.13 17.47 -7.05
CA ILE A 57 6.77 17.76 -7.50
C ILE A 57 6.11 18.54 -6.35
N PRO A 58 5.65 19.78 -6.59
CA PRO A 58 5.16 20.62 -5.51
C PRO A 58 3.86 20.07 -4.93
N HIS A 59 3.77 20.09 -3.61
CA HIS A 59 2.57 19.71 -2.88
C HIS A 59 1.69 20.96 -2.64
N PRO A 60 0.35 20.86 -2.77
CA PRO A 60 -0.54 21.98 -2.50
C PRO A 60 -0.53 22.32 -1.01
N SER A 61 -0.59 23.61 -0.68
CA SER A 61 -0.58 24.08 0.71
C SER A 61 -1.72 23.44 1.53
N GLY A 62 -1.39 22.95 2.73
CA GLY A 62 -2.34 22.26 3.60
C GLY A 62 -2.55 20.77 3.25
N SER A 63 -1.79 20.21 2.31
CA SER A 63 -1.80 18.77 2.07
C SER A 63 -1.13 18.00 3.19
N LYS A 64 -1.65 16.83 3.54
CA LYS A 64 -1.02 15.90 4.47
C LYS A 64 -0.57 14.65 3.73
N GLU A 65 0.71 14.33 3.85
CA GLU A 65 1.28 13.11 3.28
C GLU A 65 0.69 11.86 3.97
N ILE A 66 0.28 10.89 3.17
CA ILE A 66 -0.27 9.60 3.61
C ILE A 66 0.76 8.51 3.43
N SER A 67 1.45 8.50 2.29
CA SER A 67 2.47 7.50 1.97
C SER A 67 3.46 8.02 0.95
N VAL A 68 4.70 7.56 1.09
CA VAL A 68 5.76 7.70 0.09
C VAL A 68 6.33 6.32 -0.18
N ASP A 69 6.52 6.01 -1.45
CA ASP A 69 7.21 4.83 -1.92
C ASP A 69 8.33 5.26 -2.87
N ASN A 70 9.54 4.76 -2.62
CA ASN A 70 10.71 5.07 -3.43
C ASN A 70 11.22 3.78 -4.03
N THR A 71 11.32 3.75 -5.36
CA THR A 71 11.87 2.63 -6.13
C THR A 71 13.15 3.07 -6.82
N ALA A 72 13.91 2.11 -7.36
CA ALA A 72 15.12 2.42 -8.13
C ALA A 72 14.85 3.29 -9.37
N TYR A 73 13.61 3.29 -9.88
CA TYR A 73 13.23 3.90 -11.16
C TYR A 73 12.23 5.05 -11.01
N GLY A 74 11.89 5.44 -9.79
CA GLY A 74 10.79 6.36 -9.59
C GLY A 74 10.36 6.54 -8.13
N ARG A 75 9.46 7.50 -7.94
CA ARG A 75 8.88 7.83 -6.63
C ARG A 75 7.37 7.98 -6.75
N ARG A 76 6.65 7.34 -5.83
CA ARG A 76 5.21 7.52 -5.66
C ARG A 76 4.91 8.23 -4.35
N VAL A 77 4.15 9.32 -4.42
CA VAL A 77 3.70 10.07 -3.25
C VAL A 77 2.19 10.11 -3.24
N THR A 78 1.59 9.78 -2.10
CA THR A 78 0.15 9.90 -1.86
C THR A 78 -0.10 10.87 -0.73
N PHE A 79 -0.98 11.83 -0.95
CA PHE A 79 -1.38 12.81 0.07
C PHE A 79 -2.87 13.11 -0.01
N GLU A 80 -3.42 13.54 1.12
CA GLU A 80 -4.75 14.14 1.18
C GLU A 80 -4.66 15.67 1.07
N ALA A 81 -5.62 16.27 0.40
CA ALA A 81 -5.78 17.72 0.31
C ALA A 81 -7.25 18.11 0.49
N SER A 82 -7.48 19.19 1.24
CA SER A 82 -8.81 19.80 1.44
C SER A 82 -9.21 20.72 0.27
N ARG A 83 -8.94 20.28 -0.97
CA ARG A 83 -9.29 21.00 -2.22
C ARG A 83 -10.06 20.08 -3.14
N THR A 84 -10.82 20.65 -4.06
CA THR A 84 -11.60 19.88 -5.04
C THR A 84 -10.72 19.24 -6.11
N VAL A 85 -11.25 18.19 -6.75
CA VAL A 85 -10.58 17.51 -7.88
C VAL A 85 -10.22 18.50 -9.00
N THR A 86 -11.15 19.41 -9.34
CA THR A 86 -10.95 20.42 -10.39
C THR A 86 -9.85 21.41 -10.04
N GLU A 87 -9.80 21.91 -8.80
CA GLU A 87 -8.75 22.83 -8.35
C GLU A 87 -7.36 22.19 -8.38
N LEU A 88 -7.26 20.94 -7.92
CA LEU A 88 -6.00 20.20 -7.91
C LEU A 88 -5.54 19.85 -9.32
N ASN A 89 -6.48 19.48 -10.21
CA ASN A 89 -6.18 19.20 -11.60
C ASN A 89 -5.62 20.45 -12.31
N ASN A 90 -6.28 21.60 -12.13
CA ASN A 90 -5.82 22.88 -12.67
C ASN A 90 -4.47 23.30 -12.08
N TYR A 91 -4.27 23.10 -10.78
CA TYR A 91 -3.00 23.38 -10.10
C TYR A 91 -1.84 22.62 -10.75
N TYR A 92 -1.98 21.30 -10.92
CA TYR A 92 -0.93 20.47 -11.52
C TYR A 92 -0.73 20.77 -13.00
N LYS A 93 -1.82 20.94 -13.74
CA LYS A 93 -1.75 21.35 -15.14
C LYS A 93 -0.92 22.63 -15.32
N ASN A 94 -1.20 23.68 -14.55
CA ASN A 94 -0.45 24.93 -14.63
C ASN A 94 1.05 24.74 -14.32
N ILE A 95 1.39 23.90 -13.35
CA ILE A 95 2.79 23.63 -12.99
C ILE A 95 3.53 22.88 -14.09
N PHE A 96 2.90 21.84 -14.66
CA PHE A 96 3.53 21.01 -15.69
C PHE A 96 3.59 21.73 -17.04
N ASP A 97 2.55 22.49 -17.38
CA ASP A 97 2.51 23.36 -18.57
C ASP A 97 3.63 24.42 -18.49
N ALA A 98 3.77 25.11 -17.34
CA ALA A 98 4.83 26.10 -17.14
C ALA A 98 6.26 25.51 -17.20
N LYS A 99 6.40 24.22 -16.89
CA LYS A 99 7.66 23.47 -16.98
C LYS A 99 7.90 22.83 -18.36
N GLY A 100 6.99 23.04 -19.31
CA GLY A 100 7.08 22.48 -20.67
C GLY A 100 6.95 20.96 -20.73
N TRP A 101 6.18 20.35 -19.82
CA TRP A 101 5.85 18.93 -19.90
C TRP A 101 4.73 18.70 -20.91
N GLU A 102 4.80 17.60 -21.64
CA GLU A 102 3.79 17.21 -22.62
C GLU A 102 2.74 16.30 -21.97
N VAL A 103 1.47 16.48 -22.31
CA VAL A 103 0.40 15.58 -21.84
C VAL A 103 0.33 14.38 -22.78
N GLU A 104 0.65 13.19 -22.26
CA GLU A 104 0.56 11.92 -23.01
C GLU A 104 -0.84 11.32 -22.90
N TYR A 105 -1.48 11.48 -21.75
CA TYR A 105 -2.81 10.96 -21.48
C TYR A 105 -3.55 11.85 -20.47
N ASN A 106 -4.84 12.03 -20.68
CA ASN A 106 -5.70 12.79 -19.79
C ASN A 106 -7.12 12.20 -19.79
N GLU A 107 -7.60 11.81 -18.62
CA GLU A 107 -8.97 11.35 -18.41
C GLU A 107 -9.57 12.06 -17.19
N VAL A 108 -10.77 12.61 -17.37
CA VAL A 108 -11.53 13.23 -16.30
C VAL A 108 -12.91 12.59 -16.30
N ALA A 109 -13.21 11.84 -15.25
CA ALA A 109 -14.48 11.18 -15.03
C ALA A 109 -15.06 11.62 -13.68
N SER A 110 -16.38 11.54 -13.50
CA SER A 110 -17.09 12.06 -12.31
C SER A 110 -16.39 11.74 -10.97
N GLY A 111 -15.65 12.71 -10.43
CA GLY A 111 -14.93 12.59 -9.16
C GLY A 111 -13.46 12.14 -9.23
N THR A 112 -12.92 11.89 -10.41
CA THR A 112 -11.53 11.47 -10.64
C THR A 112 -10.91 12.19 -11.84
N ALA A 113 -9.66 12.63 -11.71
CA ALA A 113 -8.85 13.14 -12.81
C ALA A 113 -7.51 12.39 -12.84
N ILE A 114 -7.13 11.92 -14.02
CA ILE A 114 -5.85 11.23 -14.26
C ILE A 114 -5.16 11.95 -15.41
N THR A 115 -3.97 12.48 -15.17
CA THR A 115 -3.16 13.11 -16.22
C THR A 115 -1.74 12.56 -16.17
N LYS A 116 -1.27 12.03 -17.31
CA LYS A 116 0.10 11.55 -17.49
C LYS A 116 0.88 12.57 -18.30
N TYR A 117 1.97 13.04 -17.71
CA TYR A 117 2.90 14.00 -18.29
C TYR A 117 4.20 13.31 -18.69
N LYS A 118 4.83 13.79 -19.77
CA LYS A 118 6.11 13.31 -20.29
C LYS A 118 7.09 14.47 -20.49
N ASN A 119 8.35 14.28 -20.10
CA ASN A 119 9.42 15.23 -20.38
C ASN A 119 10.78 14.51 -20.43
N LYS A 120 11.49 14.58 -21.57
CA LYS A 120 12.87 14.04 -21.75
C LYS A 120 13.08 12.63 -21.18
N GLY A 121 12.12 11.73 -21.42
CA GLY A 121 12.17 10.34 -20.95
C GLY A 121 11.68 10.12 -19.52
N SER A 122 11.29 11.16 -18.79
CA SER A 122 10.59 11.04 -17.50
C SER A 122 9.08 11.14 -17.69
N PHE A 123 8.33 10.40 -16.88
CA PHE A 123 6.88 10.42 -16.84
C PHE A 123 6.40 10.76 -15.43
N ILE A 124 5.33 11.55 -15.34
CA ILE A 124 4.63 11.81 -14.09
C ILE A 124 3.15 11.54 -14.32
N THR A 125 2.59 10.62 -13.55
CA THR A 125 1.14 10.40 -13.53
C THR A 125 0.56 11.08 -12.29
N VAL A 126 -0.37 11.98 -12.50
CA VAL A 126 -1.15 12.66 -11.47
C VAL A 126 -2.53 12.05 -11.44
N THR A 127 -2.87 11.34 -10.37
CA THR A 127 -4.19 10.79 -10.14
C THR A 127 -4.83 11.52 -8.96
N ILE A 128 -5.99 12.11 -9.18
CA ILE A 128 -6.73 12.90 -8.20
C ILE A 128 -8.11 12.27 -8.08
N SER A 129 -8.52 11.86 -6.89
CA SER A 129 -9.84 11.26 -6.68
C SER A 129 -10.49 11.76 -5.41
N LYS A 130 -11.81 11.99 -5.48
CA LYS A 130 -12.62 12.32 -4.30
C LYS A 130 -12.98 11.03 -3.58
N GLN A 131 -12.61 10.93 -2.30
CA GLN A 131 -13.07 9.84 -1.46
C GLN A 131 -14.51 10.14 -1.02
N LEU A 132 -15.46 9.21 -1.20
CA LEU A 132 -16.88 9.46 -0.88
C LEU A 132 -17.12 9.66 0.63
N ASP A 133 -16.31 9.01 1.47
CA ASP A 133 -16.47 9.00 2.92
C ASP A 133 -15.68 10.10 3.66
N LEU A 134 -14.81 10.82 2.94
CA LEU A 134 -13.95 11.87 3.50
C LEU A 134 -14.18 13.17 2.72
N ASN A 135 -14.26 14.30 3.42
CA ASN A 135 -14.30 15.63 2.77
C ASN A 135 -12.95 16.02 2.11
N ASN A 136 -12.04 15.07 1.94
CA ASN A 136 -10.70 15.26 1.41
C ASN A 136 -10.58 14.58 0.04
N THR A 137 -9.76 15.19 -0.82
CA THR A 137 -9.37 14.61 -2.10
C THR A 137 -8.02 13.93 -1.94
N ILE A 138 -7.89 12.72 -2.47
CA ILE A 138 -6.63 11.99 -2.52
C ILE A 138 -5.91 12.33 -3.81
N VAL A 139 -4.62 12.59 -3.71
CA VAL A 139 -3.74 12.78 -4.84
C VAL A 139 -2.62 11.77 -4.78
N VAL A 140 -2.37 11.12 -5.91
CA VAL A 140 -1.24 10.23 -6.12
C VAL A 140 -0.38 10.84 -7.24
N LEU A 141 0.88 11.05 -6.92
CA LEU A 141 1.91 11.46 -7.86
C LEU A 141 2.83 10.27 -8.08
N ASP A 142 2.90 9.78 -9.32
CA ASP A 142 3.73 8.64 -9.69
C ASP A 142 4.77 9.09 -10.72
N GLU A 143 6.01 9.27 -10.26
CA GLU A 143 7.16 9.61 -11.09
C GLU A 143 7.86 8.33 -11.54
N THR A 144 8.03 8.16 -12.85
CA THR A 144 8.78 7.04 -13.45
C THR A 144 9.76 7.56 -14.49
N ARG A 145 10.94 6.95 -14.60
CA ARG A 145 11.92 7.26 -15.66
C ARG A 145 11.99 6.11 -16.66
N ALA A 146 12.06 6.44 -17.95
CA ALA A 146 12.43 5.48 -18.98
C ALA A 146 13.90 5.05 -18.78
N GLU A 147 14.16 3.76 -18.98
CA GLU A 147 15.50 3.18 -19.03
C GLU A 147 16.35 3.75 -20.18
#